data_AF-A0A2T2VLV0-F1
#
_entry.id   AF-A0A2T2VLV0-F1
#
_cell.length_a   1.000
_cell.length_b   1.000
_cell.length_c   1.000
_cell.angle_alpha   90.00
_cell.angle_beta   90.00
_cell.angle_gamma   90.00
#
_symmetry.space_group_name_H-M   'P 1'
#
loop_
_entity.id
_entity.type
_entity.pdbx_description
1 polymer ?
#
loop_
_entity_poly.entity_id
_entity_poly.type
_entity_poly.pdbx_seq_one_letter_code
_entity_poly.pdbx_strand_id
1 'polypeptide(L)'
;MEFMSNLKFQYSNYNADQQPLREALLTLGNGYFATRAAFEAQKAGSNHYPGTYLGGGYNRLESEIQGKIIENEDLVNWPNWLDLTFKPESEKWLDLDDCRIHDFNHQLDLEKGVLSRYVRF
;
A
#
# COMPACT_ATOMS: atom_id res chain seq x y z
N MET A 1 -22.87 26.43 -13.63
CA MET A 1 -23.26 25.09 -13.15
C MET A 1 -22.01 24.23 -13.26
N GLU A 2 -21.26 24.13 -12.17
CA GLU A 2 -20.01 23.38 -12.11
C GLU A 2 -20.34 22.04 -11.43
N PHE A 3 -20.37 20.96 -12.21
CA PHE A 3 -20.46 19.61 -11.62
C PHE A 3 -19.08 19.29 -11.06
N MET A 4 -18.84 19.61 -9.79
CA MET A 4 -17.75 19.00 -9.02
C MET A 4 -18.20 17.60 -8.65
N SER A 5 -17.66 16.61 -9.35
CA SER A 5 -17.89 15.21 -9.04
C SER A 5 -17.11 14.83 -7.77
N ASN A 6 -17.85 14.32 -6.78
CA ASN A 6 -17.36 14.00 -5.43
C ASN A 6 -16.88 12.55 -5.32
N LEU A 7 -16.30 11.98 -6.38
CA LEU A 7 -15.97 10.55 -6.39
C LEU A 7 -14.72 10.27 -5.56
N LYS A 8 -14.94 10.11 -4.25
CA LYS A 8 -13.92 9.86 -3.24
C LYS A 8 -14.22 8.57 -2.50
N PHE A 9 -13.20 7.77 -2.29
CA PHE A 9 -13.25 6.59 -1.44
C PHE A 9 -12.37 6.84 -0.21
N GLN A 10 -12.91 6.64 1.01
CA GLN A 10 -12.24 7.08 2.24
C GLN A 10 -12.34 6.10 3.40
N TYR A 11 -11.32 6.11 4.25
CA TYR A 11 -11.34 5.53 5.58
C TYR A 11 -10.99 6.58 6.64
N SER A 12 -11.81 6.70 7.68
CA SER A 12 -11.70 7.75 8.71
C SER A 12 -11.16 7.26 10.06
N ASN A 13 -10.61 6.04 10.09
CA ASN A 13 -10.01 5.46 11.29
C ASN A 13 -8.80 4.61 10.92
N TYR A 14 -7.89 4.38 11.86
CA TYR A 14 -6.84 3.40 11.72
C TYR A 14 -7.27 2.04 12.30
N ASN A 15 -6.94 0.95 11.60
CA ASN A 15 -7.09 -0.43 12.08
C ASN A 15 -6.04 -1.28 11.36
N ALA A 16 -5.08 -1.82 12.10
CA ALA A 16 -3.95 -2.59 11.57
C ALA A 16 -4.40 -3.83 10.77
N ASP A 17 -5.36 -4.59 11.30
CA ASP A 17 -5.88 -5.82 10.68
C ASP A 17 -6.60 -5.57 9.34
N GLN A 18 -7.04 -4.34 9.10
CA GLN A 18 -7.72 -3.94 7.86
C GLN A 18 -6.75 -3.41 6.81
N GLN A 19 -5.48 -3.18 7.13
CA GLN A 19 -4.52 -2.60 6.19
C GLN A 19 -4.31 -3.46 4.94
N PRO A 20 -4.23 -4.81 4.98
CA PRO A 20 -4.04 -5.59 3.75
C PRO A 20 -5.14 -5.34 2.70
N LEU A 21 -6.38 -5.18 3.15
CA LEU A 21 -7.54 -4.84 2.32
C LEU A 21 -7.44 -3.40 1.80
N ARG A 22 -7.15 -2.44 2.69
CA ARG A 22 -7.09 -1.02 2.34
C ARG A 22 -5.96 -0.72 1.36
N GLU A 23 -4.81 -1.33 1.56
CA GLU A 23 -3.66 -1.27 0.66
C GLU A 23 -4.02 -1.77 -0.75
N ALA A 24 -4.83 -2.83 -0.84
CA ALA A 24 -5.31 -3.35 -2.12
C ALA A 24 -6.30 -2.37 -2.78
N LEU A 25 -7.33 -1.95 -2.05
CA LEU A 25 -8.40 -1.08 -2.57
C LEU A 25 -7.95 0.34 -2.93
N LEU A 26 -6.89 0.83 -2.30
CA LEU A 26 -6.36 2.19 -2.52
C LEU A 26 -5.11 2.20 -3.42
N THR A 27 -4.76 1.07 -4.03
CA THR A 27 -3.62 0.95 -4.98
C THR A 27 -3.71 2.01 -6.07
N LEU A 28 -2.58 2.68 -6.34
CA LEU A 28 -2.45 3.59 -7.47
C LEU A 28 -1.71 2.91 -8.63
N GLY A 29 -2.04 3.28 -9.85
CA GLY A 29 -1.36 2.81 -11.04
C GLY A 29 -1.61 3.70 -12.25
N ASN A 30 -0.69 3.66 -13.21
CA ASN A 30 -0.73 4.52 -14.41
C ASN A 30 -0.66 3.72 -15.72
N GLY A 31 -0.87 2.40 -15.65
CA GLY A 31 -0.73 1.48 -16.78
C GLY A 31 0.70 1.01 -17.06
N TYR A 32 1.72 1.72 -16.55
CA TYR A 32 3.12 1.29 -16.62
C TYR A 32 3.54 0.54 -15.36
N PHE A 33 3.17 1.05 -14.18
CA PHE A 33 3.35 0.35 -12.92
C PHE A 33 2.18 0.60 -11.98
N ALA A 34 2.09 -0.20 -10.92
CA ALA A 34 1.17 -0.03 -9.82
C ALA A 34 1.90 -0.13 -8.48
N THR A 35 1.42 0.60 -7.48
CA THR A 35 1.94 0.56 -6.11
C THR A 35 0.77 0.45 -5.15
N ARG A 36 0.78 -0.62 -4.35
CA ARG A 36 -0.17 -0.82 -3.26
C ARG A 36 -0.09 0.36 -2.31
N ALA A 37 -1.22 0.71 -1.70
CA ALA A 37 -1.31 1.83 -0.76
C ALA A 37 -0.76 1.50 0.65
N ALA A 38 0.29 0.69 0.71
CA ALA A 38 1.06 0.49 1.93
C ALA A 38 1.67 1.82 2.34
N PHE A 39 1.82 2.02 3.64
CA PHE A 39 2.42 3.25 4.13
C PHE A 39 3.93 3.22 3.88
N GLU A 40 4.49 4.40 3.67
CA GLU A 40 5.84 4.69 3.25
C GLU A 40 6.90 4.02 4.15
N ALA A 41 6.66 3.99 5.46
CA ALA A 41 7.59 3.39 6.44
C ALA A 41 7.38 1.88 6.67
N GLN A 42 6.34 1.27 6.07
CA GLN A 42 5.93 -0.09 6.41
C GLN A 42 6.70 -1.15 5.63
N LYS A 43 6.94 -2.27 6.30
CA LYS A 43 7.64 -3.43 5.74
C LYS A 43 6.65 -4.57 5.52
N ALA A 44 7.03 -5.51 4.65
CA ALA A 44 6.23 -6.72 4.47
C ALA A 44 6.14 -7.51 5.78
N GLY A 45 4.91 -7.77 6.22
CA GLY A 45 4.59 -8.42 7.48
C GLY A 45 3.12 -8.86 7.52
N SER A 46 2.58 -9.04 8.72
CA SER A 46 1.18 -9.50 8.91
C SER A 46 0.14 -8.48 8.42
N ASN A 47 0.36 -7.20 8.73
CA ASN A 47 -0.62 -6.14 8.51
C ASN A 47 -0.34 -5.35 7.22
N HIS A 48 0.92 -5.29 6.81
CA HIS A 48 1.36 -4.47 5.70
C HIS A 48 2.08 -5.32 4.66
N TYR A 49 1.78 -5.07 3.39
CA TYR A 49 2.47 -5.70 2.28
C TYR A 49 2.75 -4.65 1.19
N PRO A 50 3.83 -3.84 1.35
CA PRO A 50 4.26 -2.92 0.32
C PRO A 50 4.56 -3.70 -0.97
N GLY A 51 3.88 -3.30 -2.04
CA GLY A 51 3.94 -3.98 -3.33
C GLY A 51 4.04 -2.98 -4.46
N THR A 52 5.11 -3.05 -5.25
CA THR A 52 5.24 -2.29 -6.50
C THR A 52 5.40 -3.27 -7.65
N TYR A 53 4.61 -3.09 -8.71
CA TYR A 53 4.57 -4.03 -9.83
C TYR A 53 4.73 -3.28 -11.14
N LEU A 54 5.73 -3.67 -11.93
CA LEU A 54 5.94 -3.16 -13.27
C LEU A 54 5.10 -3.97 -14.28
N GLY A 55 4.45 -3.29 -15.21
CA GLY A 55 3.81 -3.94 -16.36
C GLY A 55 4.84 -4.69 -17.19
N GLY A 56 4.71 -6.02 -17.27
CA GLY A 56 5.72 -6.88 -17.89
C GLY A 56 6.82 -7.36 -16.94
N GLY A 57 6.82 -6.95 -15.67
CA GLY A 57 7.77 -7.36 -14.64
C GLY A 57 7.47 -8.75 -14.07
N TYR A 58 7.55 -9.79 -14.89
CA TYR A 58 7.30 -11.17 -14.50
C TYR A 58 8.59 -11.93 -14.19
N ASN A 59 8.48 -13.00 -13.39
CA ASN A 59 9.54 -13.99 -13.22
C ASN A 59 8.95 -15.39 -13.23
N ARG A 60 9.68 -16.34 -13.81
CA ARG A 60 9.29 -17.75 -13.85
C ARG A 60 10.01 -18.52 -12.77
N LEU A 61 9.24 -19.22 -11.94
CA LEU A 61 9.77 -20.11 -10.92
C LEU A 61 9.01 -21.43 -10.93
N GLU A 62 9.75 -22.51 -10.72
CA GLU A 62 9.20 -23.83 -10.54
C GLU A 62 8.88 -24.07 -9.06
N SER A 63 7.75 -24.70 -8.80
CA SER A 63 7.34 -25.15 -7.47
C SER A 63 6.88 -26.61 -7.53
N GLU A 64 7.27 -27.40 -6.54
CA GLU A 64 6.78 -28.77 -6.41
C GLU A 64 5.48 -28.79 -5.59
N ILE A 65 4.38 -29.17 -6.23
CA ILE A 65 3.06 -29.29 -5.61
C ILE A 65 2.56 -30.72 -5.80
N GLN A 66 2.36 -31.45 -4.71
CA GLN A 66 1.89 -32.84 -4.71
C GLN A 66 2.72 -33.77 -5.64
N GLY A 67 4.05 -33.62 -5.63
CA GLY A 67 4.97 -34.43 -6.44
C GLY A 67 5.02 -34.06 -7.93
N LYS A 68 4.43 -32.92 -8.32
CA LYS A 68 4.49 -32.38 -9.69
C LYS A 68 5.21 -31.05 -9.69
N ILE A 69 6.10 -30.85 -10.65
CA ILE A 69 6.72 -29.55 -10.91
C ILE A 69 5.70 -28.70 -11.68
N ILE A 70 5.40 -27.52 -11.14
CA ILE A 70 4.55 -26.50 -11.76
C ILE A 70 5.41 -25.25 -11.96
N GLU A 71 5.53 -24.79 -13.20
CA GLU A 71 6.14 -23.49 -13.52
C GLU A 71 5.06 -22.41 -13.44
N ASN A 72 5.30 -21.37 -12.64
CA ASN A 72 4.44 -20.20 -12.55
C ASN A 72 5.18 -18.97 -13.07
N GLU A 73 4.49 -18.14 -13.85
CA GLU A 73 4.97 -16.84 -14.33
C GLU A 73 4.19 -15.74 -13.64
N ASP A 74 4.75 -15.20 -12.56
CA ASP A 74 4.06 -14.27 -11.67
C ASP A 74 4.66 -12.88 -11.71
N LEU A 75 3.83 -11.86 -11.45
CA LEU A 75 4.29 -10.49 -11.26
C LEU A 75 5.23 -10.41 -10.05
N VAL A 76 6.41 -9.86 -10.27
CA VAL A 76 7.40 -9.67 -9.22
C VAL A 76 7.09 -8.42 -8.44
N ASN A 77 7.18 -8.49 -7.11
CA ASN A 77 7.22 -7.31 -6.27
C ASN A 77 8.59 -6.62 -6.44
N TRP A 78 8.62 -5.48 -7.11
CA TRP A 78 9.80 -4.66 -7.35
C TRP A 78 10.25 -3.92 -6.08
N PRO A 79 11.49 -3.38 -6.07
CA PRO A 79 11.99 -2.59 -4.95
C PRO A 79 10.99 -1.51 -4.51
N ASN A 80 10.70 -1.45 -3.21
CA ASN A 80 9.79 -0.48 -2.63
C ASN A 80 10.40 0.94 -2.75
N TRP A 81 9.77 1.80 -3.54
CA TRP A 81 10.21 3.17 -3.76
C TRP A 81 9.59 4.17 -2.77
N LEU A 82 8.67 3.71 -1.92
CA LEU A 82 8.00 4.54 -0.92
C LEU A 82 8.77 4.67 0.40
N ASP A 83 9.91 3.97 0.56
CA ASP A 83 10.60 3.84 1.85
C ASP A 83 11.03 5.19 2.42
N LEU A 84 10.20 5.74 3.32
CA LEU A 84 10.41 6.99 4.03
C LEU A 84 9.98 6.82 5.47
N THR A 85 10.93 7.01 6.37
CA THR A 85 10.72 6.96 7.82
C THR A 85 11.26 8.22 8.48
N PHE A 86 10.74 8.53 9.67
CA PHE A 86 11.19 9.65 10.48
C PHE A 86 10.94 9.37 11.96
N LYS A 87 11.62 10.15 12.81
CA LYS A 87 11.44 10.12 14.25
C LYS A 87 11.79 11.46 14.87
N PRO A 88 11.16 11.82 16.01
CA PRO A 88 11.76 12.77 16.94
C PRO A 88 13.13 12.27 17.43
N GLU A 89 14.03 13.18 17.77
CA GLU A 89 15.45 12.89 18.04
C GLU A 89 15.68 11.73 19.02
N SER A 90 14.95 11.72 20.14
CA SER A 90 15.09 10.74 21.23
C SER A 90 13.97 9.71 21.30
N GLU A 91 13.14 9.60 20.26
CA GLU A 91 11.98 8.69 20.24
C GLU A 91 12.21 7.49 19.31
N LYS A 92 11.25 6.56 19.32
CA LYS A 92 11.21 5.46 18.33
C LYS A 92 10.93 5.99 16.92
N TRP A 93 11.30 5.21 15.92
CA TRP A 93 10.82 5.40 14.54
C TRP A 93 9.29 5.39 14.53
N LEU A 94 8.69 6.30 13.76
CA LEU A 94 7.24 6.32 13.62
C LEU A 94 6.79 4.98 13.01
N ASP A 95 5.96 4.28 13.78
CA ASP A 95 5.22 3.12 13.34
C ASP A 95 3.76 3.34 13.76
N LEU A 96 2.85 3.33 12.78
CA LEU A 96 1.42 3.53 13.05
C LEU A 96 0.78 2.33 13.75
N ASP A 97 1.44 1.16 13.75
CA ASP A 97 1.03 0.00 14.55
C ASP A 97 1.45 0.11 16.03
N ASP A 98 2.45 0.95 16.37
CA ASP A 98 2.98 1.14 17.74
C ASP A 98 2.81 2.59 18.24
N CYS A 99 1.87 3.37 17.69
CA CYS A 99 1.61 4.75 18.14
C CYS A 99 0.15 5.04 18.45
N ARG A 100 -0.09 6.07 19.27
CA ARG A 100 -1.45 6.52 19.62
C ARG A 100 -1.98 7.45 18.54
N ILE A 101 -2.86 6.95 17.70
CA ILE A 101 -3.49 7.76 16.64
C ILE A 101 -4.67 8.54 17.21
N HIS A 102 -4.61 9.87 17.08
CA HIS A 102 -5.66 10.79 17.49
C HIS A 102 -6.68 11.06 16.38
N ASP A 103 -6.22 11.24 15.14
CA ASP A 103 -7.06 11.39 13.95
C ASP A 103 -6.43 10.65 12.76
N PHE A 104 -7.28 10.09 11.91
CA PHE A 104 -6.84 9.40 10.70
C PHE A 104 -7.82 9.65 9.56
N ASN A 105 -7.30 10.01 8.39
CA ASN A 105 -8.04 10.03 7.15
C ASN A 105 -7.16 9.49 6.01
N HIS A 106 -7.66 8.54 5.25
CA HIS A 106 -7.00 8.02 4.06
C HIS A 106 -8.00 8.02 2.91
N GLN A 107 -7.74 8.81 1.89
CA GLN A 107 -8.72 9.12 0.85
C GLN A 107 -8.10 9.01 -0.54
N LEU A 108 -8.76 8.23 -1.40
CA LEU A 108 -8.51 8.18 -2.84
C LEU A 108 -9.47 9.12 -3.57
N ASP A 109 -8.93 10.14 -4.22
CA ASP A 109 -9.63 10.94 -5.22
C ASP A 109 -9.56 10.19 -6.56
N LEU A 110 -10.69 9.61 -6.96
CA LEU A 110 -10.76 8.71 -8.12
C LEU A 110 -10.64 9.45 -9.45
N GLU A 111 -10.89 10.75 -9.46
CA GLU A 111 -10.82 11.55 -10.68
C GLU A 111 -9.41 12.00 -10.96
N LYS A 112 -8.67 12.33 -9.90
CA LYS A 112 -7.28 12.78 -9.99
C LYS A 112 -6.29 11.63 -9.93
N GLY A 113 -6.72 10.45 -9.48
CA GLY A 113 -5.81 9.34 -9.21
C GLY A 113 -4.83 9.67 -8.07
N VAL A 114 -5.30 10.40 -7.06
CA VAL A 114 -4.46 10.88 -5.94
C VAL A 114 -4.93 10.23 -4.65
N LEU A 115 -4.00 9.56 -3.98
CA LEU A 115 -4.18 9.06 -2.63
C LEU A 115 -3.58 10.08 -1.64
N SER A 116 -4.34 10.45 -0.62
CA SER A 116 -3.89 11.37 0.42
C SER A 116 -4.15 10.77 1.80
N ARG A 117 -3.16 10.88 2.70
CA ARG A 117 -3.28 10.43 4.08
C ARG A 117 -3.00 11.58 5.03
N TYR A 118 -3.89 11.77 6.00
CA TYR A 118 -3.72 12.66 7.13
C TYR A 118 -3.72 11.83 8.40
N VAL A 119 -2.71 12.01 9.25
CA VAL A 119 -2.60 11.34 10.53
C VAL A 119 -2.16 12.34 11.59
N ARG A 120 -2.86 12.35 12.72
CA ARG A 120 -2.41 13.01 13.96
C ARG A 120 -2.11 11.93 14.99
N PHE A 121 -0.90 11.92 15.52
CA PHE A 121 -0.35 10.91 16.44
C PHE A 121 0.46 11.58 17.55
#